data_AF-A0A945HIA4-F1
#
_entry.id   AF-A0A945HIA4-F1
#
_cell.length_a   1.000
_cell.length_b   1.000
_cell.length_c   1.000
_cell.angle_alpha   90.00
_cell.angle_beta   90.00
_cell.angle_gamma   90.00
#
_symmetry.space_group_name_H-M   'P 1'
#
loop_
_entity.id
_entity.type
_entity.pdbx_description
1 polymer ?
#
loop_
_entity_poly.entity_id
_entity_poly.type
_entity_poly.pdbx_seq_one_letter_code
_entity_poly.pdbx_strand_id
1 'polypeptide(L)' 'MRITWRSAKCERIYLNEYQSIGELVTDVDDYIEFYNHRRFHGTLDYKKLMDVYQESIKLNQKKARIA' A
#
# COMPACT_ATOMS: atom_id res chain seq x y z
N MET A 1 -3.69 -3.01 9.28
CA MET A 1 -3.12 -2.73 7.95
C MET A 1 -3.90 -3.55 6.93
N ARG A 2 -4.87 -2.94 6.25
CA ARG A 2 -5.77 -3.68 5.33
C ARG A 2 -5.67 -3.08 3.94
N ILE A 3 -4.58 -3.41 3.23
CA ILE A 3 -4.67 -3.53 1.77
C ILE A 3 -5.75 -4.59 1.56
N THR A 4 -6.97 -4.19 1.21
CA THR A 4 -7.96 -5.21 0.88
C THR A 4 -7.80 -5.50 -0.59
N TRP A 5 -7.43 -6.74 -0.91
CA TRP A 5 -7.49 -7.26 -2.27
C TRP A 5 -8.88 -7.05 -2.90
N ARG A 6 -9.92 -6.91 -2.06
CA ARG A 6 -11.26 -6.47 -2.47
C ARG A 6 -11.25 -5.08 -3.12
N SER A 7 -10.63 -4.08 -2.50
CA SER A 7 -10.49 -2.73 -3.07
C SER A 7 -9.71 -2.76 -4.38
N ALA A 8 -8.57 -3.45 -4.44
CA ALA A 8 -7.77 -3.53 -5.67
C ALA A 8 -8.58 -4.12 -6.84
N LYS A 9 -9.35 -5.18 -6.58
CA LYS A 9 -10.22 -5.78 -7.60
C LYS A 9 -11.31 -4.83 -8.07
N CYS A 10 -12.01 -4.16 -7.15
CA CYS A 10 -13.09 -3.24 -7.51
C CYS A 10 -12.59 -1.95 -8.19
N GLU A 11 -11.45 -1.40 -7.75
CA GLU A 11 -10.94 -0.11 -8.21
C GLU A 11 -10.13 -0.21 -9.52
N ARG A 12 -9.54 -1.38 -9.81
CA ARG A 12 -8.75 -1.58 -11.04
C ARG A 12 -9.22 -2.78 -11.86
N ILE A 13 -9.16 -3.98 -11.28
CA ILE A 13 -9.25 -5.22 -12.08
C ILE A 13 -10.62 -5.42 -12.74
N TYR A 14 -11.72 -5.09 -12.05
CA TYR A 14 -13.06 -5.24 -12.59
C TYR A 14 -13.50 -4.08 -13.48
N LEU A 15 -12.77 -2.96 -13.47
CA LEU A 15 -13.07 -1.78 -14.27
C LEU A 15 -12.24 -1.70 -15.55
N ASN A 16 -11.15 -2.46 -15.63
CA ASN A 16 -10.21 -2.46 -16.74
C ASN A 16 -10.27 -3.79 -17.50
N GLU A 17 -10.19 -3.72 -18.82
CA GLU A 17 -9.90 -4.88 -19.67
C GLU A 17 -8.40 -4.91 -19.94
N TYR A 18 -7.78 -6.08 -19.73
CA TYR A 18 -6.35 -6.27 -19.97
C TYR A 18 -6.16 -7.13 -21.21
N GLN A 19 -5.31 -6.68 -22.12
CA GLN A 19 -5.00 -7.41 -23.35
C GLN A 19 -4.00 -8.54 -23.10
N SER A 20 -3.23 -8.45 -22.01
CA SER A 20 -2.26 -9.47 -21.62
C SER A 20 -2.08 -9.55 -20.10
N ILE A 21 -1.54 -10.67 -19.63
CA ILE A 21 -1.16 -10.84 -18.22
C ILE A 21 -0.08 -9.83 -17.82
N GLY A 22 0.84 -9.48 -18.73
CA GLY A 22 1.93 -8.53 -18.43
C GLY A 22 1.42 -7.13 -18.12
N GLU A 23 0.36 -6.71 -18.81
CA GLU A 23 -0.33 -5.44 -18.54
C GLU A 23 -0.98 -5.46 -17.15
N LEU A 24 -1.68 -6.54 -16.79
CA LEU A 24 -2.28 -6.70 -15.48
C LEU A 24 -1.23 -6.68 -14.35
N VAL A 25 -0.10 -7.36 -14.53
CA VAL A 25 0.98 -7.36 -13.54
C VAL A 25 1.52 -5.94 -13.31
N THR A 26 1.78 -5.23 -14.40
CA THR A 26 2.28 -3.84 -14.34
C THR A 26 1.29 -2.92 -13.63
N ASP A 27 -0.01 -3.01 -13.96
CA ASP A 27 -1.06 -2.20 -13.34
C ASP A 27 -1.23 -2.50 -11.84
N VAL A 28 -1.07 -3.77 -11.44
CA VAL A 28 -1.10 -4.18 -10.03
C VAL A 28 0.10 -3.63 -9.27
N ASP A 29 1.30 -3.67 -9.85
CA ASP A 29 2.51 -3.10 -9.23
C ASP A 29 2.35 -1.58 -9.02
N ASP A 30 1.86 -0.87 -10.03
CA ASP A 30 1.56 0.56 -9.94
C ASP A 30 0.51 0.86 -8.86
N TYR A 31 -0.51 0.01 -8.75
CA TYR A 31 -1.54 0.15 -7.71
C TYR A 31 -0.95 -0.03 -6.30
N ILE A 32 -0.05 -0.99 -6.12
CA ILE A 32 0.61 -1.24 -4.83
C ILE A 32 1.48 -0.03 -4.45
N GLU A 33 2.27 0.50 -5.38
CA GLU A 33 3.08 1.71 -5.14
C GLU A 33 2.18 2.88 -4.73
N PHE A 34 1.11 3.13 -5.49
CA PHE A 34 0.13 4.16 -5.20
C PHE A 34 -0.48 3.99 -3.80
N TYR A 35 -0.92 2.78 -3.47
CA TYR A 35 -1.56 2.50 -2.19
C TYR A 35 -0.62 2.73 -1.00
N ASN A 36 0.64 2.34 -1.15
CA ASN A 36 1.64 2.41 -0.07
C ASN A 36 2.17 3.83 0.15
N HIS A 37 2.40 4.58 -0.93
CA HIS A 37 3.17 5.83 -0.88
C HIS A 37 2.34 7.08 -1.19
N ARG A 38 1.15 6.95 -1.76
CA ARG A 38 0.37 8.09 -2.25
C ARG A 38 -1.03 8.16 -1.64
N ARG A 39 -1.67 7.01 -1.38
CA ARG A 39 -3.01 6.96 -0.79
C ARG A 39 -2.97 7.36 0.69
N PHE A 40 -3.83 8.31 1.05
CA PHE A 40 -4.11 8.66 2.43
C PHE A 40 -5.12 7.68 3.03
N HIS A 41 -4.85 7.20 4.24
CA HIS A 41 -5.71 6.25 4.93
C HIS A 41 -6.33 6.94 6.14
N GLY A 42 -7.66 7.15 6.13
CA GLY A 42 -8.36 7.79 7.24
C GLY A 42 -8.21 7.04 8.58
N THR A 43 -8.07 5.71 8.54
CA THR A 43 -7.77 4.88 9.73
C THR A 43 -6.36 5.05 10.26
N LEU A 44 -5.46 5.66 9.49
CA LEU A 44 -4.08 5.98 9.85
C LEU A 44 -3.90 7.49 10.04
N ASP A 45 -4.94 8.21 10.47
CA ASP A 45 -4.87 9.66 10.69
C ASP A 45 -4.43 10.43 9.45
N TYR A 46 -4.96 10.04 8.29
CA TYR A 46 -4.58 10.60 6.98
C TYR A 46 -3.07 10.51 6.68
N LYS A 47 -2.37 9.53 7.25
CA LYS A 47 -1.00 9.19 6.86
C LYS A 47 -0.97 8.16 5.74
N LYS A 48 0.16 8.12 5.05
CA LYS A 48 0.47 7.08 4.07
C LYS A 48 0.95 5.83 4.80
N LEU A 49 0.68 4.67 4.22
CA LEU A 49 1.00 3.40 4.87
C LEU A 49 2.51 3.24 5.10
N MET A 50 3.31 3.62 4.10
CA MET A 50 4.76 3.47 4.21
C MET A 50 5.37 4.40 5.26
N ASP A 51 4.80 5.59 5.44
CA ASP A 51 5.26 6.53 6.47
C ASP A 51 5.05 5.93 7.87
N VAL A 52 3.86 5.38 8.12
CA VAL A 52 3.53 4.71 9.39
C VAL A 52 4.44 3.50 9.63
N TYR A 53 4.68 2.69 8.58
CA TYR A 53 5.59 1.56 8.68
C TYR A 53 7.01 2.03 9.05
N GLN A 54 7.53 3.05 8.37
CA GLN A 54 8.88 3.55 8.63
C GLN A 54 9.01 4.19 10.02
N GLU A 55 7.99 4.91 10.50
CA GLU A 55 7.90 5.39 11.88
C GLU A 55 8.00 4.22 12.88
N SER A 56 7.28 3.12 12.63
CA SER A 56 7.29 1.94 13.50
C SER A 56 8.67 1.24 13.55
N ILE A 57 9.37 1.16 12.42
CA ILE A 57 10.72 0.58 12.34
C ILE A 57 11.70 1.44 13.15
N LYS A 58 11.66 2.77 12.98
CA LYS A 58 12.50 3.70 13.76
C LYS A 58 12.24 3.57 15.26
N LEU A 59 10.97 3.46 15.67
CA LEU A 59 10.60 3.28 17.08
C LEU A 59 11.17 1.97 17.64
N ASN A 60 11.05 0.87 16.90
CA ASN A 60 11.58 -0.43 17.33
C ASN A 60 13.11 -0.42 17.43
N GLN A 61 13.81 0.21 16.47
CA GLN A 61 15.26 0.39 16.54
C GLN A 61 15.67 1.22 17.75
N LYS A 62 14.93 2.28 18.08
CA LYS A 62 15.19 3.09 19.28
C LYS A 62 15.00 2.27 20.56
N LYS A 63 13.93 1.49 20.66
CA LYS A 63 13.70 0.58 21.80
C LYS A 63 14.84 -0.42 21.97
N ALA A 64 15.29 -1.04 20.87
CA ALA A 64 16.40 -2.01 20.89
C ALA A 64 17.75 -1.41 21.30
N ARG A 65 17.95 -0.09 21.17
CA ARG A 65 19.17 0.60 21.63
C ARG A 65 19.14 1.02 23.10
N ILE A 66 17.96 1.03 23.71
CA ILE A 66 17.76 1.46 25.11
C ILE A 66 17.61 0.25 26.04
N ALA A 67 17.30 -0.93 25.49
CA ALA A 67 17.36 -2.22 26.16
C ALA A 67 18.79 -2.78 26.14
#